data_AF-A0A9P6NW09-F1
#
_entry.id   AF-A0A9P6NW09-F1
#
_cell.length_a   1.000
_cell.length_b   1.000
_cell.length_c   1.000
_cell.angle_alpha   90.00
_cell.angle_beta   90.00
_cell.angle_gamma   90.00
#
_symmetry.space_group_name_H-M   'P 1'
#
loop_
_entity.id
_entity.type
_entity.pdbx_description
1 polymer ?
#
loop_
_entity_poly.entity_id
_entity_poly.type
_entity_poly.pdbx_seq_one_letter_code
_entity_poly.pdbx_strand_id
1 'polypeptide(L)'
;MDIYTLPKKKERVAETLPASPPPLPLLPFSPPSLSFVPSQKAKLEIAYDHVDLSLDDTVVYDDPAWIPSTDLFDKKKPAVRVTWKGSPLVIRHMPFYDRLHPGEASIASTLRLTPEQFLKCKRTLVLSAKDYHARNMAFRKSDAQKLCRIDVNKTSTLWCAFNKLGWFHPCP
;
A
#
# COMPACT_ATOMS: atom_id res chain seq x y z
N MET A 1 49.96 -21.83 15.02
CA MET A 1 48.66 -22.15 15.63
C MET A 1 48.67 -21.35 16.91
N ASP A 2 48.21 -20.10 16.81
CA ASP A 2 48.48 -19.10 17.83
C ASP A 2 47.18 -18.45 18.29
N ILE A 3 47.15 -18.27 19.59
CA ILE A 3 46.00 -18.39 20.47
C ILE A 3 45.20 -17.07 20.52
N TYR A 4 43.88 -17.23 20.62
CA TYR A 4 42.84 -16.21 20.68
C TYR A 4 43.13 -15.07 21.67
N THR A 5 42.97 -13.84 21.17
CA THR A 5 42.93 -12.60 21.97
C THR A 5 41.55 -12.43 22.61
N LEU A 6 41.50 -12.43 23.94
CA LEU A 6 40.33 -12.09 24.75
C LEU A 6 40.19 -10.56 24.89
N PRO A 7 39.01 -9.96 24.68
CA PRO A 7 38.79 -8.55 25.00
C PRO A 7 38.51 -8.32 26.49
N LYS A 8 39.17 -7.28 27.02
CA LYS A 8 39.13 -6.80 28.42
C LYS A 8 37.72 -6.41 28.88
N LYS A 9 37.34 -6.94 30.04
CA LYS A 9 36.14 -6.59 30.83
C LYS A 9 36.30 -5.16 31.36
N LYS A 10 35.37 -4.24 31.04
CA LYS A 10 35.32 -2.89 31.62
C LYS A 10 34.63 -2.96 32.98
N GLU A 11 35.37 -2.60 34.03
CA GLU A 11 34.83 -2.28 35.36
C GLU A 11 33.88 -1.08 35.28
N ARG A 12 32.75 -1.17 35.99
CA ARG A 12 31.81 -0.06 36.19
C ARG A 12 31.91 0.33 37.66
N VAL A 13 32.40 1.54 37.89
CA VAL A 13 32.49 2.18 39.21
C VAL A 13 31.09 2.29 39.81
N ALA A 14 30.95 1.88 41.07
CA ALA A 14 29.73 2.03 41.85
C ALA A 14 29.62 3.47 42.34
N GLU A 15 28.61 4.19 41.86
CA GLU A 15 28.28 5.55 42.30
C GLU A 15 27.10 5.49 43.28
N THR A 16 27.34 6.02 44.48
CA THR A 16 26.44 5.99 45.64
C THR A 16 25.26 6.94 45.45
N LEU A 17 24.03 6.42 45.56
CA LEU A 17 22.78 7.21 45.46
C LEU A 17 22.53 8.02 46.75
N PRO A 18 22.21 9.33 46.69
CA PRO A 18 21.71 10.07 47.83
C PRO A 18 20.20 9.84 48.08
N ALA A 19 19.80 10.04 49.34
CA ALA A 19 18.50 9.71 49.93
C ALA A 19 17.28 10.40 49.27
N SER A 20 16.15 9.68 49.30
CA SER A 20 14.85 10.05 48.70
C SER A 20 14.15 11.20 49.45
N PRO A 21 13.56 12.20 48.75
CA PRO A 21 12.71 13.22 49.37
C PRO A 21 11.28 12.70 49.68
N PRO A 22 10.55 13.33 50.62
CA PRO A 22 9.22 12.89 51.05
C PRO A 22 8.16 13.01 49.95
N PRO A 23 7.09 12.19 49.98
CA PRO A 23 6.10 12.15 48.92
C PRO A 23 5.22 13.41 48.92
N LEU A 24 5.11 14.04 47.76
CA LEU A 24 4.17 15.13 47.50
C LEU A 24 2.72 14.61 47.45
N PRO A 25 1.71 15.43 47.80
CA PRO A 25 0.31 15.03 47.78
C PRO A 25 -0.14 14.69 46.36
N LEU A 26 -0.78 13.53 46.22
CA LEU A 26 -1.30 12.99 44.96
C LEU A 26 -2.46 13.87 44.46
N LEU A 27 -2.20 14.67 43.42
CA LEU A 27 -3.28 15.23 42.60
C LEU A 27 -3.96 14.09 41.83
N PRO A 28 -5.28 14.16 41.57
CA PRO A 28 -5.97 13.15 40.79
C PRO A 28 -5.37 13.09 39.38
N PHE A 29 -4.70 11.97 39.08
CA PHE A 29 -4.25 11.64 37.73
C PHE A 29 -5.48 11.50 36.85
N SER A 30 -5.78 12.55 36.08
CA SER A 30 -6.62 12.40 34.90
C SER A 30 -5.78 11.62 33.88
N PRO A 31 -6.19 10.42 33.44
CA PRO A 31 -5.45 9.72 32.41
C PRO A 31 -5.41 10.61 31.16
N PRO A 32 -4.26 10.78 30.49
CA PRO A 32 -4.29 11.34 29.14
C PRO A 32 -5.17 10.39 28.32
N SER A 33 -6.31 10.88 27.85
CA SER A 33 -7.08 10.19 26.83
C SER A 33 -6.13 10.01 25.64
N LEU A 34 -5.55 8.81 25.53
CA LEU A 34 -4.80 8.35 24.37
C LEU A 34 -5.81 8.28 23.23
N SER A 35 -6.07 9.44 22.64
CA SER A 35 -6.61 9.52 21.29
C SER A 35 -5.55 8.88 20.41
N PHE A 36 -5.68 7.56 20.21
CA PHE A 36 -4.86 6.81 19.29
C PHE A 36 -5.20 7.33 17.90
N VAL A 37 -4.49 8.37 17.46
CA VAL A 37 -4.58 8.85 16.09
C VAL A 37 -3.89 7.76 15.27
N PRO A 38 -4.63 6.97 14.47
CA PRO A 38 -4.00 5.90 13.73
C PRO A 38 -2.99 6.53 12.79
N SER A 39 -1.75 6.04 12.81
CA SER A 39 -0.75 6.45 11.83
C SER A 39 -1.35 6.34 10.42
N GLN A 40 -0.96 7.23 9.51
CA GLN A 40 -1.43 7.17 8.11
C GLN A 40 -1.29 5.77 7.53
N LYS A 41 -0.22 5.05 7.91
CA LYS A 41 -0.03 3.64 7.54
C LYS A 41 -1.20 2.75 8.01
N ALA A 42 -1.62 2.84 9.27
CA ALA A 42 -2.71 2.04 9.82
C ALA A 42 -4.06 2.38 9.16
N LYS A 43 -4.32 3.67 8.89
CA LYS A 43 -5.54 4.10 8.18
C LYS A 43 -5.60 3.52 6.75
N LEU A 44 -4.45 3.44 6.07
CA LEU A 44 -4.32 2.87 4.73
C LEU A 44 -4.36 1.32 4.75
N GLU A 45 -3.81 0.69 5.78
CA GLU A 45 -3.82 -0.76 5.95
C GLU A 45 -5.24 -1.30 6.18
N ILE A 46 -6.05 -0.55 6.92
CA ILE A 46 -7.50 -0.75 7.08
C ILE A 46 -8.20 -0.61 5.72
N ALA A 47 -7.85 0.43 4.94
CA ALA A 47 -8.51 0.70 3.66
C ALA A 47 -8.39 -0.45 2.64
N TYR A 48 -7.24 -1.12 2.53
CA TYR A 48 -7.06 -2.24 1.59
C TYR A 48 -7.92 -3.47 1.94
N ASP A 49 -8.07 -3.77 3.23
CA ASP A 49 -8.87 -4.93 3.69
C ASP A 49 -10.37 -4.73 3.49
N HIS A 50 -10.83 -3.49 3.62
CA HIS A 50 -12.23 -3.13 3.48
C HIS A 50 -12.63 -2.76 2.04
N VAL A 51 -11.78 -3.01 1.05
CA VAL A 51 -12.17 -2.85 -0.36
C VAL A 51 -13.26 -3.86 -0.68
N ASP A 52 -14.50 -3.38 -0.72
CA ASP A 52 -15.65 -4.16 -1.16
C ASP A 52 -15.61 -4.28 -2.68
N LEU A 53 -15.42 -5.50 -3.18
CA LEU A 53 -15.40 -5.83 -4.60
C LEU A 53 -16.80 -6.07 -5.17
N SER A 54 -17.86 -6.04 -4.37
CA SER A 54 -19.23 -6.20 -4.86
C SER A 54 -19.74 -4.94 -5.53
N LEU A 55 -19.38 -3.76 -5.00
CA LEU A 55 -19.79 -2.45 -5.48
C LEU A 55 -19.34 -2.17 -6.92
N ASP A 56 -20.17 -1.44 -7.65
CA ASP A 56 -19.86 -0.91 -8.98
C ASP A 56 -18.89 0.26 -8.90
N ASP A 57 -18.11 0.46 -9.96
CA ASP A 57 -17.07 1.49 -10.01
C ASP A 57 -17.66 2.90 -9.85
N THR A 58 -18.89 3.17 -10.31
CA THR A 58 -19.57 4.46 -10.11
C THR A 58 -19.90 4.78 -8.66
N VAL A 59 -20.04 3.75 -7.82
CA VAL A 59 -20.26 3.91 -6.38
C VAL A 59 -18.94 4.05 -5.64
N VAL A 60 -17.92 3.30 -6.08
CA VAL A 60 -16.58 3.35 -5.48
C VAL A 60 -15.88 4.68 -5.74
N TYR A 61 -16.03 5.21 -6.94
CA TYR A 61 -15.45 6.49 -7.35
C TYR A 61 -16.56 7.55 -7.34
N ASP A 62 -16.69 8.30 -6.23
CA ASP A 62 -17.70 9.38 -6.10
C ASP A 62 -17.61 10.45 -7.20
N ASP A 63 -16.49 10.50 -7.91
CA ASP A 63 -16.20 11.46 -8.97
C ASP A 63 -15.92 10.68 -10.28
N PRO A 64 -16.72 10.89 -11.34
CA PRO A 64 -16.55 10.19 -12.61
C PRO A 64 -15.18 10.44 -13.27
N ALA A 65 -14.53 11.57 -12.99
CA ALA A 65 -13.20 11.87 -13.53
C ALA A 65 -12.12 10.91 -13.01
N TRP A 66 -12.37 10.21 -11.90
CA TRP A 66 -11.47 9.24 -11.30
C TRP A 66 -11.79 7.78 -11.64
N ILE A 67 -12.82 7.54 -12.45
CA ILE A 67 -13.12 6.20 -12.94
C ILE A 67 -12.03 5.81 -13.97
N PRO A 68 -11.26 4.74 -13.72
CA PRO A 68 -10.16 4.37 -14.61
C PRO A 68 -10.68 3.87 -15.96
N SER A 69 -10.51 4.68 -17.00
CA SER A 69 -10.87 4.29 -18.37
C SER A 69 -10.00 3.13 -18.87
N THR A 70 -10.65 2.14 -19.49
CA THR A 70 -10.00 0.98 -20.12
C THR A 70 -9.70 1.20 -21.61
N ASP A 71 -10.07 2.34 -22.20
CA ASP A 71 -9.98 2.62 -23.65
C ASP A 71 -8.55 2.46 -24.20
N LEU A 72 -7.53 2.70 -23.36
CA LEU A 72 -6.12 2.54 -23.73
C LEU A 72 -5.73 1.09 -24.00
N PHE A 73 -6.48 0.12 -23.48
CA PHE A 73 -6.29 -1.30 -23.77
C PHE A 73 -6.89 -1.71 -25.12
N ASP A 74 -7.95 -1.04 -25.57
CA ASP A 74 -8.66 -1.36 -26.82
C ASP A 74 -7.98 -0.78 -28.06
N LYS A 75 -7.03 0.13 -27.88
CA LYS A 75 -6.21 0.64 -28.98
C LYS A 75 -5.38 -0.48 -29.60
N LYS A 76 -5.28 -0.50 -30.94
CA LYS A 76 -4.54 -1.49 -31.77
C LYS A 76 -3.10 -1.77 -31.30
N LYS A 77 -2.49 -0.88 -30.53
CA LYS A 77 -1.23 -1.11 -29.82
C LYS A 77 -1.47 -0.83 -28.33
N PRO A 78 -1.55 -1.85 -27.45
CA PRO A 78 -1.72 -1.62 -26.04
C PRO A 78 -0.52 -0.82 -25.53
N ALA A 79 -0.78 0.38 -25.00
CA ALA A 79 0.25 1.31 -24.57
C ALA A 79 1.05 0.78 -23.36
N VAL A 80 0.51 -0.21 -22.65
CA VAL A 80 1.07 -0.74 -21.41
C VAL A 80 1.24 -2.24 -21.52
N ARG A 81 2.51 -2.68 -21.47
CA ARG A 81 2.90 -4.08 -21.34
C ARG A 81 3.73 -4.24 -20.08
N VAL A 82 3.41 -5.28 -19.32
CA VAL A 82 4.10 -5.66 -18.09
C VAL A 82 4.84 -6.97 -18.33
N THR A 83 6.04 -7.09 -17.76
CA THR A 83 6.85 -8.31 -17.83
C THR A 83 7.20 -8.76 -16.43
N TRP A 84 7.11 -10.07 -16.17
CA TRP A 84 7.49 -10.69 -14.90
C TRP A 84 8.23 -11.99 -15.13
N LYS A 85 9.02 -12.44 -14.15
CA LYS A 85 9.76 -13.70 -14.24
C LYS A 85 8.84 -14.91 -14.03
N GLY A 86 8.98 -15.90 -14.90
CA GLY A 86 8.22 -17.15 -14.86
C GLY A 86 7.01 -17.13 -15.78
N SER A 87 6.28 -18.25 -15.80
CA SER A 87 5.06 -18.38 -16.59
C SER A 87 3.91 -17.56 -15.98
N PRO A 88 3.03 -16.97 -16.81
CA PRO A 88 1.82 -16.30 -16.33
C PRO A 88 0.92 -17.25 -15.55
N LEU A 89 0.24 -16.73 -14.53
CA LEU A 89 -0.75 -17.48 -13.74
C LEU A 89 -2.05 -17.64 -14.55
N VAL A 90 -2.59 -18.85 -14.63
CA VAL A 90 -3.92 -19.08 -15.21
C VAL A 90 -4.97 -18.59 -14.23
N ILE A 91 -5.70 -17.52 -14.58
CA ILE A 91 -6.68 -16.87 -13.70
C ILE A 91 -8.14 -16.94 -14.19
N ARG A 92 -8.38 -17.55 -15.36
CA ARG A 92 -9.72 -17.59 -16.01
C ARG A 92 -10.80 -18.29 -15.18
N HIS A 93 -10.40 -19.21 -14.32
CA HIS A 93 -11.31 -19.99 -13.46
C HIS A 93 -11.47 -19.38 -12.07
N MET A 94 -10.82 -18.24 -11.79
CA MET A 94 -10.82 -17.62 -10.48
C MET A 94 -12.01 -16.67 -10.32
N PRO A 95 -12.49 -16.47 -9.07
CA PRO A 95 -13.57 -15.52 -8.81
C PRO A 95 -13.15 -14.10 -9.22
N PHE A 96 -14.13 -13.29 -9.64
CA PHE A 96 -13.98 -11.91 -10.12
C PHE A 96 -13.19 -11.76 -11.44
N TYR A 97 -12.90 -12.85 -12.16
CA TYR A 97 -12.27 -12.77 -13.47
C TYR A 97 -13.12 -11.96 -14.46
N ASP A 98 -14.44 -12.12 -14.43
CA ASP A 98 -15.38 -11.43 -15.33
C ASP A 98 -15.43 -9.92 -15.11
N ARG A 99 -14.93 -9.42 -13.96
CA ARG A 99 -14.80 -7.98 -13.69
C ARG A 99 -13.52 -7.37 -14.24
N LEU A 100 -12.60 -8.18 -14.79
CA LEU A 100 -11.37 -7.69 -15.37
C LEU A 100 -11.55 -7.44 -16.87
N HIS A 101 -11.06 -6.29 -17.32
CA HIS A 101 -10.84 -6.08 -18.74
C HIS A 101 -9.79 -7.07 -19.29
N PRO A 102 -9.85 -7.52 -20.56
CA PRO A 102 -8.84 -8.43 -21.13
C PRO A 102 -7.39 -7.93 -20.96
N GLY A 103 -7.18 -6.62 -21.07
CA GLY A 103 -5.89 -5.98 -20.81
C GLY A 103 -5.44 -6.09 -19.34
N GLU A 104 -6.36 -5.90 -18.40
CA GLU A 104 -6.11 -6.06 -16.97
C GLU A 104 -5.82 -7.52 -16.61
N ALA A 105 -6.60 -8.45 -17.17
CA ALA A 105 -6.40 -9.89 -17.00
C ALA A 105 -4.99 -10.32 -17.46
N SER A 106 -4.48 -9.75 -18.56
CA SER A 106 -3.11 -10.01 -19.01
C SER A 106 -2.06 -9.51 -18.01
N ILE A 107 -2.26 -8.33 -17.40
CA ILE A 107 -1.35 -7.78 -16.39
C ILE A 107 -1.41 -8.63 -15.11
N ALA A 108 -2.61 -8.94 -14.61
CA ALA A 108 -2.83 -9.75 -13.42
C ALA A 108 -2.20 -11.14 -13.56
N SER A 109 -2.45 -11.80 -14.69
CA SER A 109 -1.87 -13.11 -15.03
C SER A 109 -0.34 -13.05 -15.06
N THR A 110 0.24 -12.05 -15.72
CA THR A 110 1.69 -11.88 -15.83
C THR A 110 2.33 -11.64 -14.46
N LEU A 111 1.73 -10.79 -13.63
CA LEU A 111 2.21 -10.52 -12.27
C LEU A 111 1.89 -11.65 -11.28
N ARG A 112 1.23 -12.72 -11.74
CA ARG A 112 0.79 -13.86 -10.93
C ARG A 112 -0.04 -13.37 -9.72
N LEU A 113 -1.03 -12.53 -10.00
CA LEU A 113 -2.01 -12.02 -9.05
C LEU A 113 -3.37 -12.66 -9.35
N THR A 114 -4.14 -12.97 -8.31
CA THR A 114 -5.54 -13.35 -8.50
C THR A 114 -6.36 -12.14 -8.97
N PRO A 115 -7.51 -12.34 -9.65
CA PRO A 115 -8.38 -11.24 -10.04
C PRO A 115 -8.78 -10.36 -8.85
N GLU A 116 -9.09 -10.99 -7.72
CA GLU A 116 -9.41 -10.31 -6.46
C GLU A 116 -8.28 -9.39 -6.00
N GLN A 117 -7.04 -9.90 -5.95
CA GLN A 117 -5.87 -9.11 -5.56
C GLN A 117 -5.64 -7.92 -6.49
N PHE A 118 -5.77 -8.15 -7.80
CA PHE A 118 -5.61 -7.09 -8.80
C PHE A 118 -6.66 -5.98 -8.60
N LEU A 119 -7.94 -6.33 -8.46
CA LEU A 119 -9.02 -5.37 -8.27
C LEU A 119 -8.87 -4.58 -6.96
N LYS A 120 -8.48 -5.24 -5.86
CA LYS A 120 -8.18 -4.57 -4.59
C LYS A 120 -7.04 -3.57 -4.74
N CYS A 121 -5.97 -3.95 -5.42
CA CYS A 121 -4.85 -3.04 -5.70
C CYS A 121 -5.29 -1.87 -6.60
N LYS A 122 -6.06 -2.13 -7.66
CA LYS A 122 -6.61 -1.10 -8.56
C LYS A 122 -7.40 -0.05 -7.77
N ARG A 123 -8.41 -0.47 -7.00
CA ARG A 123 -9.24 0.43 -6.20
C ARG A 123 -8.42 1.24 -5.19
N THR A 124 -7.58 0.55 -4.41
CA THR A 124 -6.75 1.20 -3.39
C THR A 124 -5.81 2.25 -3.99
N LEU A 125 -5.13 1.93 -5.10
CA LEU A 125 -4.16 2.83 -5.72
C LEU A 125 -4.84 4.05 -6.35
N VAL A 126 -5.97 3.87 -7.05
CA VAL A 126 -6.68 4.98 -7.70
C VAL A 126 -7.33 5.91 -6.66
N LEU A 127 -7.99 5.36 -5.64
CA LEU A 127 -8.57 6.17 -4.54
C LEU A 127 -7.49 6.94 -3.78
N SER A 128 -6.34 6.30 -3.52
CA SER A 128 -5.23 6.99 -2.87
C SER A 128 -4.63 8.08 -3.77
N ALA A 129 -4.54 7.85 -5.08
CA ALA A 129 -4.10 8.90 -6.01
C ALA A 129 -5.06 10.11 -5.99
N LYS A 130 -6.37 9.88 -5.90
CA LYS A 130 -7.39 10.94 -5.70
C LYS A 130 -7.14 11.73 -4.43
N ASP A 131 -6.93 11.05 -3.30
CA ASP A 131 -6.60 11.68 -2.01
C ASP A 131 -5.32 12.53 -2.07
N TYR A 132 -4.27 12.02 -2.72
CA TYR A 132 -3.00 12.72 -2.90
C TYR A 132 -3.18 13.96 -3.80
N HIS A 133 -3.92 13.83 -4.90
CA HIS A 133 -4.24 14.93 -5.80
C HIS A 133 -5.03 16.02 -5.09
N ALA A 134 -6.05 15.67 -4.30
CA ALA A 134 -6.83 16.62 -3.50
C ALA A 134 -5.97 17.42 -2.49
N ARG A 135 -4.86 16.83 -2.03
CA ARG A 135 -3.91 17.47 -1.11
C ARG A 135 -2.75 18.18 -1.83
N ASN A 136 -2.77 18.25 -3.16
CA ASN A 136 -1.66 18.76 -3.99
C ASN A 136 -0.32 18.03 -3.71
N MET A 137 -0.39 16.73 -3.42
CA MET A 137 0.77 15.88 -3.15
C MET A 137 1.02 14.93 -4.33
N ALA A 138 2.29 14.71 -4.68
CA ALA A 138 2.65 13.73 -5.69
C ALA A 138 2.48 12.29 -5.17
N PHE A 139 1.69 11.48 -5.87
CA PHE A 139 1.51 10.07 -5.54
C PHE A 139 2.71 9.25 -6.01
N ARG A 140 3.67 8.97 -5.11
CA ARG A 140 4.93 8.29 -5.48
C ARG A 140 4.80 6.77 -5.43
N LYS A 141 5.66 6.08 -6.19
CA LYS A 141 5.81 4.62 -6.14
C LYS A 141 6.02 4.08 -4.72
N SER A 142 6.80 4.77 -3.89
CA SER A 142 7.03 4.38 -2.49
C SER A 142 5.78 4.41 -1.63
N ASP A 143 4.82 5.27 -1.97
CA ASP A 143 3.55 5.37 -1.25
C ASP A 143 2.63 4.25 -1.71
N ALA A 144 2.53 4.02 -3.02
CA ALA A 144 1.82 2.87 -3.58
C ALA A 144 2.23 1.53 -2.94
N GLN A 145 3.54 1.31 -2.76
CA GLN A 145 4.08 0.11 -2.12
C GLN A 145 3.61 -0.11 -0.69
N LYS A 146 3.24 0.94 0.06
CA LYS A 146 2.72 0.85 1.43
C LYS A 146 1.22 0.52 1.46
N LEU A 147 0.51 0.70 0.34
CA LEU A 147 -0.94 0.57 0.25
C LEU A 147 -1.40 -0.85 -0.07
N CYS A 148 -0.67 -1.56 -0.92
CA CYS A 148 -1.09 -2.88 -1.40
C CYS A 148 -0.46 -3.98 -0.54
N ARG A 149 -1.28 -4.96 -0.10
CA ARG A 149 -0.79 -6.15 0.64
C ARG A 149 -0.26 -7.25 -0.28
N ILE A 150 0.52 -6.87 -1.27
CA ILE A 150 1.20 -7.78 -2.20
C ILE A 150 2.70 -7.46 -2.23
N ASP A 151 3.47 -8.29 -2.94
CA ASP A 151 4.90 -8.06 -3.14
C ASP A 151 5.20 -6.63 -3.66
N VAL A 152 6.16 -5.96 -3.02
CA VAL A 152 6.49 -4.55 -3.26
C VAL A 152 6.98 -4.27 -4.69
N ASN A 153 7.56 -5.26 -5.37
CA ASN A 153 7.99 -5.13 -6.76
C ASN A 153 6.81 -5.28 -7.71
N LYS A 154 5.83 -6.13 -7.39
CA LYS A 154 4.57 -6.19 -8.13
C LYS A 154 3.79 -4.89 -8.01
N THR A 155 3.68 -4.34 -6.79
CA THR A 155 3.03 -3.03 -6.57
C THR A 155 3.73 -1.91 -7.33
N SER A 156 5.06 -1.90 -7.34
CA SER A 156 5.84 -0.98 -8.18
C SER A 156 5.46 -1.08 -9.65
N THR A 157 5.27 -2.30 -10.14
CA THR A 157 5.00 -2.55 -11.55
C THR A 157 3.59 -2.10 -11.92
N LEU A 158 2.61 -2.38 -11.04
CA LEU A 158 1.25 -1.86 -11.15
C LEU A 158 1.22 -0.33 -11.15
N TRP A 159 1.94 0.31 -10.23
CA TRP A 159 2.02 1.76 -10.18
C TRP A 159 2.56 2.34 -11.49
N CYS A 160 3.65 1.79 -12.03
CA CYS A 160 4.18 2.24 -13.32
C CYS A 160 3.18 2.01 -14.48
N ALA A 161 2.47 0.89 -14.49
CA ALA A 161 1.47 0.57 -15.49
C ALA A 161 0.29 1.56 -15.43
N PHE A 162 -0.29 1.77 -14.26
CA PHE A 162 -1.43 2.67 -14.05
C PHE A 162 -1.07 4.12 -14.30
N ASN A 163 0.15 4.54 -13.96
CA ASN A 163 0.64 5.87 -14.28
C ASN A 163 0.71 6.10 -15.80
N LYS A 164 1.12 5.10 -16.58
CA LYS A 164 1.11 5.16 -18.05
C LYS A 164 -0.30 5.14 -18.64
N LEU A 165 -1.26 4.52 -17.94
CA LEU A 165 -2.67 4.56 -18.31
C LEU A 165 -3.36 5.88 -17.92
N GLY A 166 -2.67 6.76 -17.18
CA GLY A 166 -3.23 8.03 -16.73
C GLY A 166 -4.18 7.91 -15.53
N TRP A 167 -4.32 6.73 -14.91
CA TRP A 167 -5.30 6.46 -13.85
C TRP A 167 -5.05 7.17 -12.51
N PHE A 168 -3.93 7.90 -12.38
CA PHE A 168 -3.60 8.66 -11.17
C PHE A 168 -3.88 10.16 -11.31
N HIS A 169 -4.56 10.56 -12.38
CA HIS A 169 -4.96 11.92 -12.66
C HIS A 169 -6.44 11.91 -13.06
N PRO A 170 -7.20 12.97 -12.76
CA PRO A 170 -8.56 13.08 -13.25
C PRO A 170 -8.55 13.10 -14.78
N CYS A 171 -9.40 12.29 -15.40
CA CYS A 171 -9.63 12.34 -16.84
C CYS A 171 -10.39 13.65 -17.16
N PRO A 172 -9.92 14.46 -18.13
CA PRO A 172 -10.58 15.70 -18.52
C PRO A 172 -11.93 15.48 -19.21
#